data_AF-A0A0K6IG51-F1
#
_entry.id   AF-A0A0K6IG51-F1
#
_cell.length_a   1.000
_cell.length_b   1.000
_cell.length_c   1.000
_cell.angle_alpha   90.00
_cell.angle_beta   90.00
_cell.angle_gamma   90.00
#
_symmetry.space_group_name_H-M   'P 1'
#
loop_
_entity.id
_entity.type
_entity.pdbx_description
1 polymer ?
#
loop_
_entity_poly.entity_id
_entity_poly.type
_entity_poly.pdbx_seq_one_letter_code
_entity_poly.pdbx_strand_id
1 'polypeptide(L)'
;MKRIFFMCLLLASTMSHAVQVSNLYSSVVQVPASLDDRQLLDRAFSEAIDDVLLRVSGAKNDLSSSVLSQAHRSATSWVAQHSIKDAVETVNGSSGPEAAKEVSVTFYKESVDRFLFDNSLPVWGENRPSILVWLIEEQNGTRQMFGANQPSTSLSQFFDGAKRYGLPVYAPLVDNVDRQTLSASGLWGFFEDDIMSASARYQTDVVLAVRMSEYGDQAVVEAMLLSPNQASRVESITRPSKREAVEEMLVRLSAILSDRYASVRLATPKNMNVSVDGVRNYTSMSTLREYLASIAVVRNVQLDRIVDGQVVFDLSLDGTEEKFKNSVALNSVLALKPMMASAPYENYTVSYEYKGKGNSNE
;
A
#
# COMPACT_ATOMS: atom_id res chain seq x y z
N MET A 1 -4.83 -17.66 56.47
CA MET A 1 -5.70 -16.89 55.56
C MET A 1 -4.92 -16.60 54.29
N LYS A 2 -5.30 -17.20 53.17
CA LYS A 2 -4.57 -17.11 51.88
C LYS A 2 -4.90 -15.78 51.21
N ARG A 3 -3.88 -14.95 50.92
CA ARG A 3 -4.03 -13.72 50.12
C ARG A 3 -3.84 -14.10 48.64
N ILE A 4 -4.92 -14.08 47.88
CA ILE A 4 -4.90 -14.22 46.42
C ILE A 4 -4.67 -12.82 45.86
N PHE A 5 -3.50 -12.61 45.26
CA PHE A 5 -3.19 -11.38 44.52
C PHE A 5 -3.72 -11.54 43.10
N PHE A 6 -4.81 -10.83 42.80
CA PHE A 6 -5.45 -10.84 41.48
C PHE A 6 -4.62 -9.96 40.54
N MET A 7 -3.81 -10.59 39.70
CA MET A 7 -3.04 -9.93 38.65
C MET A 7 -3.99 -9.63 37.49
N CYS A 8 -4.50 -8.40 37.43
CA CYS A 8 -5.24 -7.89 36.27
C CYS A 8 -4.28 -7.75 35.08
N LEU A 9 -4.29 -8.73 34.19
CA LEU A 9 -3.66 -8.67 32.88
C LEU A 9 -4.48 -7.71 32.01
N LEU A 10 -4.03 -6.47 31.89
CA LEU A 10 -4.54 -5.48 30.93
C LEU A 10 -4.20 -5.97 29.51
N LEU A 11 -5.12 -6.69 28.88
CA LEU A 11 -5.14 -6.86 27.42
C LEU A 11 -5.49 -5.49 26.83
N ALA A 12 -4.48 -4.66 26.58
CA ALA A 12 -4.60 -3.53 25.69
C ALA A 12 -4.75 -4.10 24.26
N SER A 13 -5.98 -4.25 23.81
CA SER A 13 -6.29 -4.52 22.40
C SER A 13 -5.86 -3.33 21.57
N THR A 14 -4.66 -3.39 21.00
CA THR A 14 -4.21 -2.44 20.00
C THR A 14 -5.09 -2.61 18.77
N MET A 15 -5.96 -1.62 18.53
CA MET A 15 -6.70 -1.53 17.28
C MET A 15 -5.67 -1.27 16.16
N SER A 16 -5.34 -2.28 15.36
CA SER A 16 -4.55 -2.09 14.15
C SER A 16 -5.33 -1.16 13.21
N HIS A 17 -4.78 0.02 12.95
CA HIS A 17 -5.32 0.94 11.97
C HIS A 17 -4.59 0.67 10.66
N ALA A 18 -5.34 0.48 9.57
CA ALA A 18 -4.76 0.44 8.23
C ALA A 18 -3.86 1.67 8.03
N VAL A 19 -2.69 1.48 7.44
CA VAL A 19 -1.76 2.58 7.17
C VAL A 19 -2.33 3.41 6.03
N GLN A 20 -2.89 4.58 6.35
CA GLN A 20 -3.26 5.57 5.35
C GLN A 20 -1.99 6.20 4.79
N VAL A 21 -1.71 5.95 3.51
CA VAL A 21 -0.60 6.62 2.83
C VAL A 21 -1.04 8.04 2.50
N SER A 22 -0.53 9.02 3.26
CA SER A 22 -0.76 10.44 2.98
C SER A 22 -0.02 10.89 1.71
N ASN A 23 -0.52 11.95 1.07
CA ASN A 23 0.14 12.62 -0.07
C ASN A 23 0.31 11.74 -1.32
N LEU A 24 -0.62 10.82 -1.59
CA LEU A 24 -0.60 10.02 -2.83
C LEU A 24 -0.62 10.87 -4.10
N TYR A 25 -1.30 12.01 -4.04
CA TYR A 25 -1.50 12.94 -5.16
C TYR A 25 -0.51 14.11 -5.15
N SER A 26 0.60 13.98 -4.43
CA SER A 26 1.64 15.00 -4.35
C SER A 26 3.01 14.43 -4.71
N SER A 27 3.85 15.22 -5.37
CA SER A 27 5.26 14.88 -5.57
C SER A 27 6.16 16.09 -5.34
N VAL A 28 7.42 15.80 -5.03
CA VAL A 28 8.48 16.78 -4.88
C VAL A 28 9.54 16.46 -5.91
N VAL A 29 9.82 17.41 -6.80
CA VAL A 29 10.77 17.25 -7.90
C VAL A 29 11.83 18.33 -7.85
N GLN A 30 13.02 18.02 -8.37
CA GLN A 30 14.12 18.97 -8.47
C GLN A 30 14.36 19.31 -9.93
N VAL A 31 14.32 20.60 -10.24
CA VAL A 31 14.49 21.12 -11.60
C VAL A 31 15.63 22.14 -11.66
N PRO A 32 16.32 22.29 -12.80
CA PRO A 32 17.44 23.24 -12.90
C PRO A 32 17.02 24.68 -12.63
N ALA A 33 17.81 25.41 -11.85
CA ALA A 33 17.52 26.79 -11.47
C ALA A 33 17.74 27.80 -12.62
N SER A 34 18.41 27.39 -13.70
CA SER A 34 18.58 28.22 -14.91
C SER A 34 17.34 28.32 -15.80
N LEU A 35 16.34 27.46 -15.59
CA LEU A 35 15.07 27.53 -16.32
C LEU A 35 14.33 28.82 -15.97
N ASP A 36 13.66 29.41 -16.96
CA ASP A 36 12.68 30.47 -16.67
C ASP A 36 11.48 29.90 -15.89
N ASP A 37 10.75 30.76 -15.18
CA ASP A 37 9.66 30.33 -14.29
C ASP A 37 8.61 29.45 -14.98
N ARG A 38 8.31 29.70 -16.26
CA ARG A 38 7.32 28.92 -16.99
C ARG A 38 7.87 27.54 -17.34
N GLN A 39 9.08 27.48 -17.90
CA GLN A 39 9.75 26.22 -18.22
C GLN A 39 9.97 25.37 -16.98
N LEU A 40 10.34 26.01 -15.87
CA LEU A 40 10.52 25.39 -14.56
C LEU A 40 9.23 24.71 -14.11
N LEU A 41 8.10 25.43 -14.11
CA LEU A 41 6.81 24.87 -13.70
C LEU A 41 6.30 23.80 -14.66
N ASP A 42 6.37 24.02 -15.98
CA ASP A 42 5.93 23.03 -16.98
C ASP A 42 6.71 21.71 -16.83
N ARG A 43 8.03 21.79 -16.60
CA ARG A 43 8.88 20.63 -16.33
C ARG A 43 8.52 19.97 -14.99
N ALA A 44 8.41 20.76 -13.93
CA ALA A 44 8.12 20.24 -12.60
C ALA A 44 6.76 19.55 -12.54
N PHE A 45 5.72 20.10 -13.17
CA PHE A 45 4.39 19.50 -13.22
C PHE A 45 4.38 18.21 -14.03
N SER A 46 5.14 18.15 -15.12
CA SER A 46 5.28 16.93 -15.94
C SER A 46 6.00 15.81 -15.19
N GLU A 47 7.12 16.11 -14.52
CA GLU A 47 7.85 15.12 -13.71
C GLU A 47 7.01 14.69 -12.49
N ALA A 48 6.32 15.63 -11.83
CA ALA A 48 5.52 15.33 -10.65
C ALA A 48 4.28 14.49 -10.98
N ILE A 49 3.64 14.69 -12.15
CA ILE A 49 2.48 13.87 -12.53
C ILE A 49 2.88 12.44 -12.86
N ASP A 50 4.09 12.19 -13.39
CA ASP A 50 4.60 10.83 -13.62
C ASP A 50 4.71 10.05 -12.31
N ASP A 51 5.32 10.67 -11.29
CA ASP A 51 5.43 10.08 -9.95
C ASP A 51 4.05 9.80 -9.33
N VAL A 52 3.10 10.73 -9.48
CA VAL A 52 1.75 10.59 -8.93
C VAL A 52 0.97 9.49 -9.66
N LEU A 53 1.02 9.42 -10.98
CA LEU A 53 0.38 8.35 -11.74
C LEU A 53 0.97 6.99 -11.40
N LEU A 54 2.30 6.91 -11.26
CA LEU A 54 2.98 5.71 -10.82
C LEU A 54 2.49 5.25 -9.45
N ARG A 55 2.42 6.18 -8.49
CA ARG A 55 2.02 5.91 -7.12
C ARG A 55 0.56 5.51 -7.02
N VAL A 56 -0.35 6.24 -7.66
CA VAL A 56 -1.80 6.04 -7.56
C VAL A 56 -2.24 4.77 -8.29
N SER A 57 -1.65 4.47 -9.45
CA SER A 57 -1.98 3.25 -10.20
C SER A 57 -1.27 2.02 -9.66
N GLY A 58 -0.02 2.15 -9.22
CA GLY A 58 0.85 1.02 -8.88
C GLY A 58 1.22 0.14 -10.08
N ALA A 59 0.87 0.53 -11.31
CA ALA A 59 1.00 -0.27 -12.53
C ALA A 59 1.96 0.40 -13.53
N LYS A 60 3.25 0.49 -13.16
CA LYS A 60 4.29 1.17 -13.97
C LYS A 60 4.30 0.74 -15.44
N ASN A 61 4.15 -0.56 -15.68
CA ASN A 61 4.26 -1.13 -17.02
C ASN A 61 3.09 -0.73 -17.95
N ASP A 62 1.97 -0.29 -17.37
CA ASP A 62 0.78 0.13 -18.13
C ASP A 62 0.80 1.65 -18.43
N LEU A 63 1.68 2.40 -17.77
CA LEU A 63 1.92 3.83 -18.02
C LEU A 63 2.79 4.03 -19.27
N SER A 64 2.20 3.73 -20.43
CA SER A 64 2.86 3.90 -21.74
C SER A 64 3.23 5.35 -22.04
N SER A 65 4.16 5.57 -22.97
CA SER A 65 4.58 6.91 -23.38
C SER A 65 3.43 7.77 -23.90
N SER A 66 2.42 7.17 -24.55
CA SER A 66 1.23 7.88 -25.04
C SER A 66 0.31 8.33 -23.91
N VAL A 67 0.17 7.52 -22.86
CA VAL A 67 -0.57 7.86 -21.63
C VAL A 67 0.15 9.00 -20.91
N LEU A 68 1.45 8.88 -20.66
CA LEU A 68 2.24 9.92 -19.98
C LEU A 68 2.21 11.24 -20.76
N SER A 69 2.32 11.19 -22.09
CA SER A 69 2.22 12.39 -22.94
C SER A 69 0.84 13.06 -22.84
N GLN A 70 -0.25 12.31 -22.66
CA GLN A 70 -1.59 12.87 -22.43
C GLN A 70 -1.69 13.53 -21.05
N ALA A 71 -1.11 12.91 -20.03
CA ALA A 71 -1.06 13.44 -18.68
C ALA A 71 -0.26 14.75 -18.63
N HIS A 72 0.93 14.81 -19.25
CA HIS A 72 1.76 16.03 -19.30
C HIS A 72 1.01 17.23 -19.88
N ARG A 73 0.21 17.02 -20.94
CA ARG A 73 -0.61 18.09 -21.55
C ARG A 73 -1.69 18.63 -20.61
N SER A 74 -2.10 17.84 -19.63
CA SER A 74 -3.18 18.19 -18.70
C SER A 74 -2.66 18.53 -17.30
N ALA A 75 -1.40 18.23 -16.99
CA ALA A 75 -0.83 18.33 -15.64
C ALA A 75 -1.07 19.70 -15.00
N THR A 76 -0.84 20.78 -15.74
CA THR A 76 -1.03 22.16 -15.26
C THR A 76 -2.47 22.44 -14.80
N SER A 77 -3.49 21.92 -15.49
CA SER A 77 -4.89 22.15 -15.09
C SER A 77 -5.33 21.28 -13.91
N TRP A 78 -4.52 20.28 -13.57
CA TRP A 78 -4.76 19.39 -12.43
C TRP A 78 -4.07 19.85 -11.15
N VAL A 79 -3.16 20.84 -11.21
CA VAL A 79 -2.46 21.34 -10.03
C VAL A 79 -3.44 22.03 -9.09
N ALA A 80 -3.55 21.52 -7.86
CA ALA A 80 -4.30 22.14 -6.78
C ALA A 80 -3.42 23.14 -5.99
N GLN A 81 -2.15 22.79 -5.77
CA GLN A 81 -1.20 23.63 -5.06
C GLN A 81 0.23 23.33 -5.53
N HIS A 82 1.10 24.34 -5.53
CA HIS A 82 2.53 24.15 -5.65
C HIS A 82 3.32 25.13 -4.76
N SER A 83 4.58 24.79 -4.47
CA SER A 83 5.54 25.68 -3.81
C SER A 83 6.94 25.44 -4.35
N ILE A 84 7.75 26.50 -4.41
CA ILE A 84 9.13 26.46 -4.90
C ILE A 84 10.06 26.88 -3.78
N LYS A 85 11.17 26.17 -3.60
CA LYS A 85 12.28 26.58 -2.74
C LYS A 85 13.62 26.21 -3.39
N ASP A 86 14.69 26.81 -2.91
CA ASP A 86 16.05 26.40 -3.30
C ASP A 86 16.33 24.99 -2.79
N ALA A 87 16.89 24.14 -3.65
CA ALA A 87 17.37 22.82 -3.27
C ALA A 87 18.81 22.91 -2.75
N VAL A 88 19.18 21.99 -1.86
CA VAL A 88 20.56 21.87 -1.36
C VAL A 88 21.46 21.18 -2.38
N GLU A 89 20.88 20.28 -3.18
CA GLU A 89 21.59 19.45 -4.14
C GLU A 89 21.61 20.08 -5.55
N THR A 90 22.62 19.73 -6.34
CA THR A 90 22.73 20.13 -7.74
C THR A 90 22.05 19.12 -8.65
N VAL A 91 21.45 19.59 -9.73
CA VAL A 91 20.92 18.73 -10.80
C VAL A 91 21.77 18.83 -12.05
N ASN A 92 21.65 17.85 -12.95
CA ASN A 92 22.28 17.92 -14.27
C ASN A 92 21.53 18.91 -15.15
N GLY A 93 22.16 20.05 -15.40
CA GLY A 93 21.75 21.08 -16.34
C GLY A 93 22.21 20.80 -17.77
N SER A 94 21.91 21.74 -18.67
CA SER A 94 22.33 21.69 -20.08
C SER A 94 23.85 21.76 -20.27
N SER A 95 24.57 22.35 -19.32
CA SER A 95 26.02 22.59 -19.38
C SER A 95 26.81 21.89 -18.28
N GLY A 96 26.20 20.92 -17.59
CA GLY A 96 26.77 20.22 -16.43
C GLY A 96 25.97 20.46 -15.14
N PRO A 97 26.52 20.07 -13.97
CA PRO A 97 25.85 20.24 -12.70
C PRO A 97 25.57 21.72 -12.40
N GLU A 98 24.34 22.05 -12.03
CA GLU A 98 23.92 23.40 -11.65
C GLU A 98 22.99 23.38 -10.43
N ALA A 99 22.76 24.57 -9.86
CA ALA A 99 21.84 24.72 -8.74
C ALA A 99 20.42 24.26 -9.14
N ALA A 100 19.68 23.68 -8.19
CA ALA A 100 18.33 23.20 -8.42
C ALA A 100 17.30 23.96 -7.59
N LYS A 101 16.07 23.95 -8.09
CA LYS A 101 14.88 24.36 -7.36
C LYS A 101 14.09 23.12 -7.02
N GLU A 102 13.67 23.01 -5.77
CA GLU A 102 12.74 21.98 -5.32
C GLU A 102 11.31 22.50 -5.46
N VAL A 103 10.50 21.79 -6.23
CA VAL A 103 9.10 22.11 -6.48
C VAL A 103 8.23 21.02 -5.90
N SER A 104 7.43 21.38 -4.89
CA SER A 104 6.38 20.52 -4.36
C SER A 104 5.08 20.80 -5.10
N VAL A 105 4.43 19.76 -5.61
CA VAL A 105 3.20 19.84 -6.42
C VAL A 105 2.16 18.92 -5.81
N THR A 106 0.93 19.39 -5.67
CA THR A 106 -0.24 18.59 -5.28
C THR A 106 -1.30 18.72 -6.36
N PHE A 107 -1.86 17.60 -6.80
CA PHE A 107 -2.88 17.54 -7.84
C PHE A 107 -4.27 17.26 -7.25
N TYR A 108 -5.32 17.70 -7.96
CA TYR A 108 -6.69 17.31 -7.65
C TYR A 108 -6.87 15.79 -7.86
N LYS A 109 -7.25 15.09 -6.79
CA LYS A 109 -7.49 13.64 -6.79
C LYS A 109 -8.46 13.22 -7.89
N GLU A 110 -9.58 13.94 -8.03
CA GLU A 110 -10.62 13.61 -9.00
C GLU A 110 -10.13 13.71 -10.44
N SER A 111 -9.18 14.59 -10.74
CA SER A 111 -8.60 14.75 -12.07
C SER A 111 -7.67 13.59 -12.41
N VAL A 112 -6.78 13.23 -11.48
CA VAL A 112 -5.83 12.11 -11.64
C VAL A 112 -6.58 10.78 -11.74
N ASP A 113 -7.53 10.53 -10.84
CA ASP A 113 -8.30 9.29 -10.85
C ASP A 113 -9.14 9.16 -12.11
N ARG A 114 -9.81 10.25 -12.54
CA ARG A 114 -10.58 10.24 -13.79
C ARG A 114 -9.68 9.91 -14.98
N PHE A 115 -8.51 10.52 -15.07
CA PHE A 115 -7.56 10.22 -16.14
C PHE A 115 -7.13 8.75 -16.16
N LEU A 116 -6.81 8.17 -15.00
CA LEU A 116 -6.47 6.75 -14.90
C LEU A 116 -7.64 5.86 -15.34
N PHE A 117 -8.84 6.14 -14.84
CA PHE A 117 -10.05 5.40 -15.21
C PHE A 117 -10.40 5.50 -16.70
N ASP A 118 -10.28 6.69 -17.30
CA ASP A 118 -10.54 6.92 -18.73
C ASP A 118 -9.54 6.16 -19.62
N ASN A 119 -8.35 5.87 -19.10
CA ASN A 119 -7.33 5.05 -19.75
C ASN A 119 -7.39 3.57 -19.33
N SER A 120 -8.45 3.13 -18.63
CA SER A 120 -8.60 1.76 -18.11
C SER A 120 -7.47 1.30 -17.17
N LEU A 121 -6.85 2.25 -16.47
CA LEU A 121 -5.78 1.99 -15.52
C LEU A 121 -6.32 1.82 -14.09
N PRO A 122 -5.60 1.08 -13.23
CA PRO A 122 -5.98 0.90 -11.85
C PRO A 122 -5.85 2.19 -11.03
N VAL A 123 -6.67 2.31 -9.98
CA VAL A 123 -6.60 3.32 -8.92
C VAL A 123 -6.62 2.61 -7.57
N TRP A 124 -5.49 2.61 -6.85
CA TRP A 124 -5.30 1.86 -5.60
C TRP A 124 -5.74 2.63 -4.33
N GLY A 125 -5.83 3.96 -4.38
CA GLY A 125 -6.27 4.75 -3.23
C GLY A 125 -5.34 4.63 -2.00
N GLU A 126 -5.80 5.19 -0.87
CA GLU A 126 -4.99 5.41 0.35
C GLU A 126 -4.91 4.21 1.28
N ASN A 127 -5.91 3.31 1.24
CA ASN A 127 -5.97 2.12 2.09
C ASN A 127 -5.07 1.02 1.49
N ARG A 128 -3.83 0.94 1.95
CA ARG A 128 -2.80 0.03 1.42
C ARG A 128 -2.30 -0.94 2.49
N PRO A 129 -1.97 -2.18 2.11
CA PRO A 129 -1.39 -3.14 3.04
C PRO A 129 -0.03 -2.66 3.52
N SER A 130 0.15 -2.68 4.84
CA SER A 130 1.46 -2.57 5.49
C SER A 130 2.34 -3.78 5.15
N ILE A 131 3.62 -3.55 4.85
CA ILE A 131 4.55 -4.58 4.37
C ILE A 131 5.75 -4.67 5.31
N LEU A 132 5.91 -5.78 6.01
CA LEU A 132 7.15 -6.08 6.75
C LEU A 132 8.20 -6.69 5.82
N VAL A 133 9.36 -6.05 5.72
CA VAL A 133 10.46 -6.48 4.84
C VAL A 133 11.56 -7.11 5.68
N TRP A 134 11.68 -8.44 5.62
CA TRP A 134 12.86 -9.16 6.10
C TRP A 134 13.90 -9.17 5.00
N LEU A 135 15.08 -8.59 5.23
CA LEU A 135 16.14 -8.54 4.23
C LEU A 135 17.40 -9.27 4.70
N ILE A 136 17.91 -10.17 3.86
CA ILE A 136 19.19 -10.87 4.07
C ILE A 136 20.07 -10.71 2.84
N GLU A 137 21.35 -10.39 3.04
CA GLU A 137 22.32 -10.33 1.95
C GLU A 137 23.41 -11.37 2.18
N GLU A 138 23.86 -11.98 1.09
CA GLU A 138 25.10 -12.76 1.05
C GLU A 138 26.22 -11.91 0.48
N GLN A 139 27.32 -11.82 1.23
CA GLN A 139 28.56 -11.18 0.80
C GLN A 139 29.74 -12.06 1.22
N ASN A 140 30.58 -12.44 0.25
CA ASN A 140 31.77 -13.29 0.48
C ASN A 140 31.45 -14.57 1.27
N GLY A 141 30.33 -15.23 0.96
CA GLY A 141 29.88 -16.46 1.62
C GLY A 141 29.30 -16.26 3.02
N THR A 142 29.24 -15.03 3.53
CA THR A 142 28.59 -14.69 4.81
C THR A 142 27.22 -14.11 4.56
N ARG A 143 26.21 -14.60 5.29
CA ARG A 143 24.83 -14.12 5.21
C ARG A 143 24.47 -13.28 6.43
N GLN A 144 23.99 -12.07 6.18
CA GLN A 144 23.63 -11.13 7.23
C GLN A 144 22.22 -10.59 7.02
N MET A 145 21.43 -10.62 8.10
CA MET A 145 20.11 -10.00 8.16
C MET A 145 20.24 -8.52 8.51
N PHE A 146 19.47 -7.69 7.81
CA PHE A 146 19.43 -6.25 8.01
C PHE A 146 18.03 -5.81 8.40
N GLY A 147 17.95 -4.80 9.26
CA GLY A 147 16.71 -4.31 9.84
C GLY A 147 16.78 -2.84 10.19
N ALA A 148 15.73 -2.33 10.81
CA ALA A 148 15.58 -0.90 11.13
C ALA A 148 16.73 -0.34 11.99
N ASN A 149 17.30 -1.15 12.89
CA ASN A 149 18.40 -0.73 13.77
C ASN A 149 19.77 -0.72 13.06
N GLN A 150 19.93 -1.50 12.00
CA GLN A 150 21.18 -1.63 11.25
C GLN A 150 20.84 -1.84 9.77
N PRO A 151 20.42 -0.78 9.05
CA PRO A 151 20.03 -0.91 7.66
C PRO A 151 21.27 -1.07 6.76
N SER A 152 21.17 -1.94 5.75
CA SER A 152 22.12 -1.96 4.64
C SER A 152 21.80 -0.86 3.62
N THR A 153 22.74 -0.58 2.72
CA THR A 153 22.50 0.31 1.57
C THR A 153 21.31 -0.17 0.73
N SER A 154 21.17 -1.49 0.50
CA SER A 154 20.07 -2.04 -0.28
C SER A 154 18.74 -1.95 0.44
N LEU A 155 18.70 -2.11 1.78
CA LEU A 155 17.48 -1.88 2.56
C LEU A 155 17.04 -0.42 2.47
N SER A 156 17.97 0.54 2.62
CA SER A 156 17.66 1.96 2.48
C SER A 156 17.14 2.29 1.07
N GLN A 157 17.79 1.77 0.03
CA GLN A 157 17.34 1.94 -1.36
C GLN A 157 15.95 1.33 -1.61
N PHE A 158 15.66 0.17 -1.03
CA PHE A 158 14.34 -0.44 -1.11
C PHE A 158 13.29 0.48 -0.48
N PHE A 159 13.57 1.06 0.69
CA PHE A 159 12.66 1.96 1.38
C PHE A 159 12.41 3.26 0.62
N ASP A 160 13.46 3.85 0.06
CA ASP A 160 13.33 5.07 -0.75
C ASP A 160 12.57 4.80 -2.06
N GLY A 161 12.84 3.66 -2.70
CA GLY A 161 12.07 3.22 -3.86
C GLY A 161 10.60 2.96 -3.52
N ALA A 162 10.31 2.30 -2.40
CA ALA A 162 8.95 1.98 -1.95
C ALA A 162 8.08 3.24 -1.78
N LYS A 163 8.65 4.36 -1.34
CA LYS A 163 7.95 5.66 -1.26
C LYS A 163 7.42 6.12 -2.62
N ARG A 164 8.20 5.92 -3.70
CA ARG A 164 7.79 6.30 -5.07
C ARG A 164 6.53 5.55 -5.52
N TYR A 165 6.44 4.26 -5.20
CA TYR A 165 5.27 3.42 -5.48
C TYR A 165 4.15 3.54 -4.44
N GLY A 166 4.35 4.30 -3.36
CA GLY A 166 3.36 4.47 -2.30
C GLY A 166 3.15 3.18 -1.51
N LEU A 167 4.22 2.42 -1.27
CA LEU A 167 4.19 1.18 -0.51
C LEU A 167 4.58 1.46 0.96
N PRO A 168 3.69 1.22 1.93
CA PRO A 168 4.00 1.43 3.35
C PRO A 168 4.83 0.25 3.88
N VAL A 169 6.16 0.40 3.80
CA VAL A 169 7.12 -0.63 4.18
C VAL A 169 7.70 -0.41 5.58
N TYR A 170 7.93 -1.50 6.30
CA TYR A 170 8.52 -1.57 7.62
C TYR A 170 9.64 -2.60 7.64
N ALA A 171 10.65 -2.40 8.48
CA ALA A 171 11.71 -3.38 8.67
C ALA A 171 11.68 -3.89 10.11
N PRO A 172 11.98 -5.17 10.34
CA PRO A 172 12.12 -5.72 11.68
C PRO A 172 13.33 -5.08 12.38
N LEU A 173 13.42 -5.25 13.69
CA LEU A 173 14.54 -4.76 14.49
C LEU A 173 15.78 -5.66 14.31
N VAL A 174 15.55 -6.95 14.00
CA VAL A 174 16.55 -8.01 13.93
C VAL A 174 17.32 -8.12 15.26
N ASP A 175 16.55 -8.01 16.36
CA ASP A 175 17.04 -8.11 17.73
C ASP A 175 17.18 -9.57 18.19
N ASN A 176 17.44 -9.80 19.48
CA ASN A 176 17.59 -11.15 20.01
C ASN A 176 16.29 -11.97 19.94
N VAL A 177 15.11 -11.34 20.06
CA VAL A 177 13.82 -12.03 19.97
C VAL A 177 13.59 -12.50 18.53
N ASP A 178 13.87 -11.62 17.57
CA ASP A 178 13.80 -11.94 16.14
C ASP A 178 14.75 -13.09 15.79
N ARG A 179 16.02 -13.00 16.22
CA ARG A 179 17.06 -14.00 15.91
C ARG A 179 16.85 -15.37 16.58
N GLN A 180 16.11 -15.41 17.68
CA GLN A 180 15.71 -16.67 18.32
C GLN A 180 14.62 -17.40 17.54
N THR A 181 13.80 -16.66 16.80
CA THR A 181 12.65 -17.20 16.06
C THR A 181 13.01 -17.47 14.59
N LEU A 182 13.80 -16.58 13.98
CA LEU A 182 14.20 -16.66 12.59
C LEU A 182 15.72 -16.63 12.46
N SER A 183 16.29 -17.77 12.04
CA SER A 183 17.71 -17.90 11.76
C SER A 183 18.07 -17.31 10.38
N ALA A 184 19.35 -16.95 10.18
CA ALA A 184 19.83 -16.50 8.87
C ALA A 184 19.63 -17.58 7.78
N SER A 185 19.82 -18.85 8.14
CA SER A 185 19.52 -19.99 7.26
C SER A 185 18.03 -20.13 6.95
N GLY A 186 17.16 -19.87 7.92
CA GLY A 186 15.70 -19.94 7.73
C GLY A 186 15.20 -18.84 6.80
N LEU A 187 15.65 -17.60 7.01
CA LEU A 187 15.32 -16.50 6.10
C LEU A 187 15.92 -16.73 4.71
N TRP A 188 17.18 -17.16 4.63
CA TRP A 188 17.81 -17.47 3.34
C TRP A 188 17.09 -18.60 2.61
N GLY A 189 16.64 -19.64 3.32
CA GLY A 189 15.91 -20.78 2.76
C GLY A 189 14.44 -20.51 2.46
N PHE A 190 13.93 -19.31 2.77
CA PHE A 190 12.50 -18.98 2.72
C PHE A 190 11.63 -19.98 3.49
N PHE A 191 12.02 -20.32 4.72
CA PHE A 191 11.20 -21.15 5.60
C PHE A 191 10.00 -20.35 6.11
N GLU A 192 8.87 -20.54 5.43
CA GLU A 192 7.64 -19.76 5.61
C GLU A 192 7.15 -19.72 7.06
N ASP A 193 7.12 -20.87 7.75
CA ASP A 193 6.67 -20.95 9.15
C ASP A 193 7.53 -20.10 10.10
N ASP A 194 8.86 -20.18 9.96
CA ASP A 194 9.80 -19.40 10.78
C ASP A 194 9.62 -17.89 10.50
N ILE A 195 9.48 -17.52 9.22
CA ILE A 195 9.30 -16.12 8.80
C ILE A 195 7.99 -15.57 9.34
N MET A 196 6.88 -16.31 9.22
CA MET A 196 5.57 -15.89 9.71
C MET A 196 5.53 -15.81 11.23
N SER A 197 6.15 -16.77 11.92
CA SER A 197 6.25 -16.78 13.39
C SER A 197 7.02 -15.56 13.91
N ALA A 198 8.18 -15.24 13.31
CA ALA A 198 8.95 -14.05 13.68
C ALA A 198 8.23 -12.74 13.30
N SER A 199 7.42 -12.76 12.24
CA SER A 199 6.67 -11.58 11.78
C SER A 199 5.44 -11.27 12.63
N ALA A 200 4.90 -12.25 13.36
CA ALA A 200 3.63 -12.12 14.08
C ALA A 200 3.59 -10.91 15.03
N ARG A 201 4.72 -10.57 15.66
CA ARG A 201 4.80 -9.44 16.61
C ARG A 201 4.70 -8.05 15.95
N TYR A 202 4.90 -7.95 14.64
CA TYR A 202 4.87 -6.68 13.90
C TYR A 202 3.47 -6.31 13.38
N GLN A 203 2.54 -7.26 13.36
CA GLN A 203 1.13 -7.04 13.00
C GLN A 203 0.92 -6.35 11.64
N THR A 204 1.79 -6.63 10.65
CA THR A 204 1.65 -6.11 9.28
C THR A 204 0.71 -6.97 8.44
N ASP A 205 0.11 -6.38 7.42
CA ASP A 205 -0.84 -7.05 6.51
C ASP A 205 -0.15 -8.06 5.60
N VAL A 206 1.10 -7.77 5.21
CA VAL A 206 1.89 -8.56 4.27
C VAL A 206 3.33 -8.68 4.78
N VAL A 207 3.96 -9.83 4.55
CA VAL A 207 5.38 -10.05 4.82
C VAL A 207 6.12 -10.30 3.50
N LEU A 208 7.26 -9.64 3.31
CA LEU A 208 8.16 -9.79 2.19
C LEU A 208 9.53 -10.23 2.70
N ALA A 209 9.88 -11.49 2.48
CA ALA A 209 11.22 -12.00 2.74
C ALA A 209 12.08 -11.83 1.49
N VAL A 210 13.16 -11.06 1.58
CA VAL A 210 14.05 -10.72 0.47
C VAL A 210 15.44 -11.25 0.75
N ARG A 211 15.99 -12.04 -0.18
CA ARG A 211 17.40 -12.42 -0.17
C ARG A 211 18.13 -11.86 -1.36
N MET A 212 19.34 -11.37 -1.14
CA MET A 212 20.18 -10.78 -2.18
C MET A 212 21.54 -11.43 -2.22
N SER A 213 22.03 -11.70 -3.42
CA SER A 213 23.38 -12.22 -3.70
C SER A 213 23.97 -11.55 -4.93
N GLU A 214 25.29 -11.62 -5.08
CA GLU A 214 26.01 -11.18 -6.27
C GLU A 214 26.76 -12.36 -6.88
N TYR A 215 26.63 -12.55 -8.18
CA TYR A 215 27.34 -13.57 -8.96
C TYR A 215 28.02 -12.89 -10.15
N GLY A 216 29.35 -12.74 -10.08
CA GLY A 216 30.09 -11.95 -11.06
C GLY A 216 29.60 -10.50 -11.08
N ASP A 217 29.23 -10.01 -12.26
CA ASP A 217 28.72 -8.64 -12.47
C ASP A 217 27.19 -8.55 -12.40
N GLN A 218 26.53 -9.51 -11.75
CA GLN A 218 25.07 -9.55 -11.62
C GLN A 218 24.63 -9.62 -10.16
N ALA A 219 23.65 -8.79 -9.81
CA ALA A 219 22.90 -8.90 -8.58
C ALA A 219 21.66 -9.76 -8.82
N VAL A 220 21.43 -10.72 -7.91
CA VAL A 220 20.23 -11.55 -7.85
C VAL A 220 19.45 -11.17 -6.60
N VAL A 221 18.20 -10.75 -6.79
CA VAL A 221 17.24 -10.43 -5.72
C VAL A 221 16.07 -11.38 -5.85
N GLU A 222 15.88 -12.21 -4.84
CA GLU A 222 14.72 -13.08 -4.73
C GLU A 222 13.85 -12.59 -3.58
N ALA A 223 12.53 -12.61 -3.77
CA ALA A 223 11.58 -12.25 -2.72
C ALA A 223 10.42 -13.23 -2.64
N MET A 224 10.12 -13.68 -1.43
CA MET A 224 8.92 -14.43 -1.08
C MET A 224 7.90 -13.47 -0.46
N LEU A 225 6.76 -13.32 -1.13
CA LEU A 225 5.60 -12.58 -0.66
C LEU A 225 4.65 -13.53 0.08
N LEU A 226 4.37 -13.19 1.33
CA LEU A 226 3.46 -13.91 2.22
C LEU A 226 2.29 -13.00 2.55
N SER A 227 1.10 -13.41 2.12
CA SER A 227 -0.15 -12.70 2.38
C SER A 227 -1.12 -13.62 3.09
N PRO A 228 -1.93 -13.12 4.04
CA PRO A 228 -2.94 -13.92 4.70
C PRO A 228 -3.86 -14.64 3.70
N ASN A 229 -4.18 -15.90 3.98
CA ASN A 229 -5.10 -16.76 3.22
C ASN A 229 -4.71 -16.98 1.75
N GLN A 230 -3.42 -16.98 1.44
CA GLN A 230 -2.93 -17.19 0.09
C GLN A 230 -1.67 -18.04 0.05
N ALA A 231 -1.45 -18.68 -1.09
CA ALA A 231 -0.18 -19.32 -1.36
C ALA A 231 0.96 -18.29 -1.42
N SER A 232 2.12 -18.67 -0.90
CA SER A 232 3.34 -17.88 -1.04
C SER A 232 3.73 -17.72 -2.50
N ARG A 233 4.22 -16.54 -2.86
CA ARG A 233 4.69 -16.22 -4.22
C ARG A 233 6.16 -15.83 -4.16
N VAL A 234 6.98 -16.46 -4.99
CA VAL A 234 8.41 -16.16 -5.10
C VAL A 234 8.68 -15.47 -6.43
N GLU A 235 9.34 -14.33 -6.38
CA GLU A 235 9.89 -13.62 -7.54
C GLU A 235 11.42 -13.68 -7.50
N SER A 236 12.05 -13.85 -8.66
CA SER A 236 13.51 -13.83 -8.82
C SER A 236 13.89 -12.83 -9.91
N ILE A 237 14.80 -11.92 -9.58
CA ILE A 237 15.23 -10.84 -10.45
C ILE A 237 16.75 -10.83 -10.52
N THR A 238 17.28 -10.84 -11.75
CA THR A 238 18.71 -10.69 -12.01
C THR A 238 18.95 -9.42 -12.81
N ARG A 239 19.81 -8.53 -12.31
CA ARG A 239 20.20 -7.28 -12.99
C ARG A 239 21.69 -6.97 -12.80
N PRO A 240 22.29 -6.10 -13.63
CA PRO A 240 23.69 -5.69 -13.48
C PRO A 240 24.04 -5.05 -12.13
N SER A 241 23.06 -4.52 -11.40
CA SER A 241 23.29 -3.92 -10.08
C SER A 241 22.16 -4.21 -9.10
N LYS A 242 22.48 -4.25 -7.79
CA LYS A 242 21.48 -4.40 -6.72
C LYS A 242 20.40 -3.33 -6.80
N ARG A 243 20.78 -2.09 -7.13
CA ARG A 243 19.85 -0.96 -7.28
C ARG A 243 18.80 -1.23 -8.37
N GLU A 244 19.22 -1.70 -9.54
CA GLU A 244 18.30 -2.03 -10.64
C GLU A 244 17.40 -3.24 -10.30
N ALA A 245 17.96 -4.26 -9.65
CA ALA A 245 17.18 -5.43 -9.22
C ALA A 245 16.12 -5.04 -8.17
N VAL A 246 16.47 -4.19 -7.21
CA VAL A 246 15.54 -3.63 -6.20
C VAL A 246 14.46 -2.78 -6.87
N GLU A 247 14.83 -1.92 -7.83
CA GLU A 247 13.84 -1.11 -8.55
C GLU A 247 12.80 -1.98 -9.27
N GLU A 248 13.25 -3.02 -9.99
CA GLU A 248 12.32 -3.94 -10.65
C GLU A 248 11.50 -4.76 -9.66
N MET A 249 12.08 -5.17 -8.52
CA MET A 249 11.34 -5.85 -7.46
C MET A 249 10.17 -4.99 -6.97
N LEU A 250 10.40 -3.69 -6.76
CA LEU A 250 9.37 -2.75 -6.36
C LEU A 250 8.31 -2.56 -7.45
N VAL A 251 8.69 -2.54 -8.73
CA VAL A 251 7.71 -2.54 -9.85
C VAL A 251 6.79 -3.76 -9.76
N ARG A 252 7.37 -4.96 -9.61
CA ARG A 252 6.59 -6.20 -9.54
C ARG A 252 5.71 -6.25 -8.30
N LEU A 253 6.27 -5.89 -7.14
CA LEU A 253 5.53 -5.85 -5.88
C LEU A 253 4.35 -4.88 -5.97
N SER A 254 4.58 -3.67 -6.49
CA SER A 254 3.53 -2.68 -6.72
C SER A 254 2.44 -3.20 -7.64
N ALA A 255 2.79 -3.87 -8.74
CA ALA A 255 1.82 -4.43 -9.68
C ALA A 255 0.99 -5.57 -9.04
N ILE A 256 1.63 -6.47 -8.28
CA ILE A 256 0.95 -7.57 -7.57
C ILE A 256 -0.09 -7.03 -6.58
N LEU A 257 0.30 -6.02 -5.81
CA LEU A 257 -0.60 -5.45 -4.80
C LEU A 257 -1.67 -4.55 -5.44
N SER A 258 -1.33 -3.78 -6.47
CA SER A 258 -2.33 -3.02 -7.23
C SER A 258 -3.37 -3.94 -7.86
N ASP A 259 -2.96 -5.05 -8.49
CA ASP A 259 -3.92 -6.02 -9.03
C ASP A 259 -4.87 -6.56 -7.95
N ARG A 260 -4.40 -6.76 -6.72
CA ARG A 260 -5.24 -7.24 -5.63
C ARG A 260 -6.23 -6.20 -5.08
N TYR A 261 -5.80 -4.95 -4.91
CA TYR A 261 -6.53 -3.97 -4.10
C TYR A 261 -7.08 -2.80 -4.91
N ALA A 262 -6.53 -2.52 -6.09
CA ALA A 262 -6.92 -1.38 -6.90
C ALA A 262 -8.21 -1.62 -7.68
N SER A 263 -8.92 -0.51 -7.89
CA SER A 263 -10.13 -0.44 -8.70
C SER A 263 -9.79 -0.16 -10.15
N VAL A 264 -10.57 -0.70 -11.08
CA VAL A 264 -10.52 -0.34 -12.51
C VAL A 264 -11.95 -0.02 -12.92
N ARG A 265 -12.14 1.07 -13.67
CA ARG A 265 -13.49 1.50 -14.05
C ARG A 265 -14.15 0.46 -14.96
N LEU A 266 -15.28 -0.08 -14.49
CA LEU A 266 -16.10 -1.01 -15.28
C LEU A 266 -17.24 -0.28 -15.99
N ALA A 267 -17.56 -0.64 -17.22
CA ALA A 267 -18.72 -0.08 -17.92
C ALA A 267 -20.04 -0.36 -17.15
N THR A 268 -20.15 -1.56 -16.60
CA THR A 268 -21.24 -1.95 -15.70
C THR A 268 -20.64 -2.35 -14.35
N PRO A 269 -20.92 -1.61 -13.26
CA PRO A 269 -20.44 -1.98 -11.94
C PRO A 269 -21.09 -3.28 -11.48
N LYS A 270 -20.41 -4.03 -10.62
CA LYS A 270 -20.98 -5.22 -9.99
C LYS A 270 -21.70 -4.82 -8.71
N ASN A 271 -22.96 -5.23 -8.56
CA ASN A 271 -23.70 -4.98 -7.32
C ASN A 271 -23.42 -6.08 -6.29
N MET A 272 -23.38 -5.69 -5.02
CA MET A 272 -23.09 -6.57 -3.90
C MET A 272 -23.82 -6.08 -2.65
N ASN A 273 -24.52 -6.97 -1.96
CA ASN A 273 -25.13 -6.68 -0.67
C ASN A 273 -24.13 -6.95 0.46
N VAL A 274 -23.94 -5.95 1.32
CA VAL A 274 -23.11 -6.03 2.52
C VAL A 274 -23.99 -5.85 3.73
N SER A 275 -24.04 -6.89 4.56
CA SER A 275 -24.78 -6.88 5.81
C SER A 275 -23.83 -6.68 6.98
N VAL A 276 -24.17 -5.76 7.87
CA VAL A 276 -23.31 -5.37 9.00
C VAL A 276 -24.10 -5.38 10.30
N ASP A 277 -23.65 -6.21 11.23
CA ASP A 277 -24.19 -6.30 12.59
C ASP A 277 -23.51 -5.32 13.54
N GLY A 278 -24.20 -4.97 14.62
CA GLY A 278 -23.62 -4.20 15.71
C GLY A 278 -23.51 -2.70 15.44
N VAL A 279 -24.24 -2.16 14.47
CA VAL A 279 -24.35 -0.71 14.22
C VAL A 279 -25.47 -0.15 15.11
N ARG A 280 -25.12 0.56 16.19
CA ARG A 280 -26.10 0.89 17.25
C ARG A 280 -26.73 2.28 17.15
N ASN A 281 -26.08 3.21 16.47
CA ASN A 281 -26.54 4.59 16.38
C ASN A 281 -26.15 5.25 15.06
N TYR A 282 -26.62 6.48 14.86
CA TYR A 282 -26.36 7.26 13.65
C TYR A 282 -24.86 7.51 13.41
N THR A 283 -24.09 7.74 14.48
CA THR A 283 -22.65 7.98 14.37
C THR A 283 -21.93 6.76 13.81
N SER A 284 -22.15 5.57 14.36
CA SER A 284 -21.59 4.31 13.83
C SER A 284 -22.04 4.03 12.40
N MET A 285 -23.28 4.38 12.06
CA MET A 285 -23.79 4.28 10.69
C MET A 285 -23.05 5.21 9.73
N SER A 286 -22.87 6.49 10.08
CA SER A 286 -22.15 7.45 9.24
C SER A 286 -20.69 7.04 9.05
N THR A 287 -20.01 6.64 10.14
CA THR A 287 -18.63 6.14 10.08
C THR A 287 -18.52 4.89 9.21
N LEU A 288 -19.45 3.95 9.31
CA LEU A 288 -19.48 2.76 8.45
C LEU A 288 -19.66 3.13 6.98
N ARG A 289 -20.61 4.01 6.66
CA ARG A 289 -20.85 4.47 5.29
C ARG A 289 -19.62 5.18 4.71
N GLU A 290 -19.01 6.08 5.48
CA GLU A 290 -17.78 6.79 5.09
C GLU A 290 -16.62 5.83 4.86
N TYR A 291 -16.46 4.84 5.75
CA TYR A 291 -15.46 3.79 5.58
C TYR A 291 -15.69 2.98 4.30
N LEU A 292 -16.89 2.48 4.06
CA LEU A 292 -17.22 1.73 2.83
C LEU A 292 -16.98 2.58 1.59
N ALA A 293 -17.35 3.86 1.61
CA ALA A 293 -17.14 4.79 0.50
C ALA A 293 -15.66 5.15 0.28
N SER A 294 -14.80 4.99 1.29
CA SER A 294 -13.36 5.22 1.19
C SER A 294 -12.60 4.07 0.50
N ILE A 295 -13.21 2.89 0.37
CA ILE A 295 -12.59 1.73 -0.27
C ILE A 295 -12.56 1.96 -1.78
N ALA A 296 -11.36 1.94 -2.38
CA ALA A 296 -11.16 2.27 -3.79
C ALA A 296 -12.05 1.48 -4.76
N VAL A 297 -12.29 0.19 -4.49
CA VAL A 297 -13.16 -0.65 -5.34
C VAL A 297 -14.66 -0.35 -5.21
N VAL A 298 -15.08 0.49 -4.26
CA VAL A 298 -16.48 0.86 -4.06
C VAL A 298 -16.77 2.14 -4.83
N ARG A 299 -17.65 2.04 -5.83
CA ARG A 299 -18.12 3.18 -6.62
C ARG A 299 -19.23 3.94 -5.90
N ASN A 300 -20.17 3.21 -5.29
CA ASN A 300 -21.33 3.79 -4.62
C ASN A 300 -21.73 2.93 -3.42
N VAL A 301 -22.23 3.60 -2.38
CA VAL A 301 -22.76 2.98 -1.16
C VAL A 301 -24.18 3.48 -0.97
N GLN A 302 -25.17 2.58 -1.01
CA GLN A 302 -26.56 2.91 -0.77
C GLN A 302 -27.11 2.11 0.41
N LEU A 303 -27.76 2.78 1.35
CA LEU A 303 -28.50 2.08 2.40
C LEU A 303 -29.72 1.41 1.76
N ASP A 304 -29.80 0.09 1.87
CA ASP A 304 -30.93 -0.70 1.39
C ASP A 304 -31.99 -0.81 2.50
N ARG A 305 -31.64 -1.42 3.63
CA ARG A 305 -32.57 -1.64 4.75
C ARG A 305 -31.88 -1.78 6.09
N ILE A 306 -32.68 -1.62 7.15
CA ILE A 306 -32.30 -1.94 8.53
C ILE A 306 -33.31 -2.96 9.06
N VAL A 307 -32.85 -4.14 9.45
CA VAL A 307 -33.70 -5.26 9.91
C VAL A 307 -33.11 -5.79 11.22
N ASP A 308 -33.87 -5.80 12.30
CA ASP A 308 -33.46 -6.37 13.59
C ASP A 308 -32.09 -5.89 14.12
N GLY A 309 -31.75 -4.62 13.89
CA GLY A 309 -30.47 -4.02 14.30
C GLY A 309 -29.27 -4.37 13.39
N GLN A 310 -29.53 -5.07 12.28
CA GLN A 310 -28.59 -5.30 11.20
C GLN A 310 -28.81 -4.27 10.09
N VAL A 311 -27.71 -3.74 9.55
CA VAL A 311 -27.72 -2.74 8.49
C VAL A 311 -27.28 -3.39 7.19
N VAL A 312 -28.06 -3.21 6.13
CA VAL A 312 -27.74 -3.73 4.80
C VAL A 312 -27.46 -2.57 3.85
N PHE A 313 -26.31 -2.63 3.20
CA PHE A 313 -25.92 -1.72 2.13
C PHE A 313 -25.92 -2.46 0.78
N ASP A 314 -26.43 -1.79 -0.26
CA ASP A 314 -26.16 -2.13 -1.64
C ASP A 314 -24.92 -1.36 -2.11
N LEU A 315 -23.91 -2.11 -2.55
CA LEU A 315 -22.65 -1.56 -3.07
C LEU A 315 -22.56 -1.77 -4.56
N SER A 316 -22.17 -0.72 -5.29
CA SER A 316 -21.72 -0.85 -6.67
C SER A 316 -20.19 -0.87 -6.71
N LEU A 317 -19.59 -1.89 -7.31
CA LEU A 317 -18.14 -2.10 -7.29
C LEU A 317 -17.48 -1.86 -8.67
N ASP A 318 -16.33 -1.18 -8.63
CA ASP A 318 -15.32 -1.06 -9.69
C ASP A 318 -14.21 -2.12 -9.51
N GLY A 319 -14.64 -3.37 -9.29
CA GLY A 319 -13.76 -4.48 -8.96
C GLY A 319 -14.54 -5.77 -8.73
N THR A 320 -13.89 -6.76 -8.11
CA THR A 320 -14.52 -8.02 -7.71
C THR A 320 -14.89 -7.99 -6.23
N GLU A 321 -15.80 -8.88 -5.82
CA GLU A 321 -16.11 -9.13 -4.41
C GLU A 321 -14.85 -9.51 -3.61
N GLU A 322 -13.92 -10.25 -4.23
CA GLU A 322 -12.65 -10.61 -3.62
C GLU A 322 -11.77 -9.39 -3.35
N LYS A 323 -11.64 -8.45 -4.31
CA LYS A 323 -10.91 -7.19 -4.09
C LYS A 323 -11.53 -6.39 -2.94
N PHE A 324 -12.87 -6.34 -2.88
CA PHE A 324 -13.57 -5.69 -1.77
C PHE A 324 -13.24 -6.35 -0.42
N LYS A 325 -13.36 -7.68 -0.32
CA LYS A 325 -13.00 -8.44 0.89
C LYS A 325 -11.55 -8.21 1.31
N ASN A 326 -10.63 -8.20 0.35
CA ASN A 326 -9.22 -7.92 0.59
C ASN A 326 -9.03 -6.51 1.16
N SER A 327 -9.64 -5.48 0.56
CA SER A 327 -9.55 -4.10 1.06
C SER A 327 -10.19 -3.92 2.44
N VAL A 328 -11.29 -4.62 2.73
CA VAL A 328 -11.92 -4.59 4.05
C VAL A 328 -10.99 -5.19 5.10
N ALA A 329 -10.32 -6.30 4.78
CA ALA A 329 -9.42 -7.00 5.70
C ALA A 329 -8.20 -6.18 6.13
N LEU A 330 -7.83 -5.13 5.39
CA LEU A 330 -6.73 -4.22 5.77
C LEU A 330 -7.07 -3.33 6.97
N ASN A 331 -8.34 -3.22 7.36
CA ASN A 331 -8.77 -2.36 8.45
C ASN A 331 -9.58 -3.13 9.50
N SER A 332 -9.50 -2.69 10.74
CA SER A 332 -10.22 -3.28 11.87
C SER A 332 -11.67 -2.80 12.01
N VAL A 333 -12.17 -1.89 11.17
CA VAL A 333 -13.55 -1.36 11.25
C VAL A 333 -14.60 -2.46 11.08
N LEU A 334 -14.34 -3.45 10.21
CA LEU A 334 -15.24 -4.57 9.96
C LEU A 334 -14.51 -5.90 10.19
N ALA A 335 -15.15 -6.81 10.91
CA ALA A 335 -14.71 -8.19 11.04
C ALA A 335 -15.63 -9.10 10.20
N LEU A 336 -15.06 -9.94 9.34
CA LEU A 336 -15.85 -10.87 8.53
C LEU A 336 -16.57 -11.88 9.43
N LYS A 337 -17.89 -12.04 9.21
CA LYS A 337 -18.66 -13.09 9.88
C LYS A 337 -18.71 -14.33 8.98
N PRO A 338 -18.32 -15.51 9.49
CA PRO A 338 -18.55 -16.76 8.76
C PRO A 338 -20.04 -16.92 8.46
N MET A 339 -20.40 -17.29 7.23
CA MET A 339 -21.78 -17.65 6.90
C MET A 339 -22.24 -18.78 7.83
N MET A 340 -23.30 -18.53 8.61
CA MET A 340 -23.99 -19.62 9.30
C MET A 340 -24.84 -20.38 8.27
N ALA A 341 -24.72 -21.71 8.25
CA ALA A 341 -25.26 -22.61 7.22
C ALA A 341 -26.80 -22.68 7.14
N SER A 342 -27.55 -21.73 7.68
CA SER A 342 -29.00 -21.83 7.86
C SER A 342 -29.77 -20.50 7.74
N ALA A 343 -29.39 -19.63 6.81
CA ALA A 343 -30.24 -18.51 6.39
C ALA A 343 -30.93 -18.85 5.06
N PRO A 344 -32.25 -19.16 5.03
CA PRO A 344 -32.89 -19.77 3.85
C PRO A 344 -33.12 -18.82 2.66
N TYR A 345 -32.71 -17.55 2.73
CA TYR A 345 -33.09 -16.54 1.74
C TYR A 345 -32.07 -15.42 1.51
N GLU A 346 -30.76 -15.66 1.38
CA GLU A 346 -29.87 -14.60 0.89
C GLU A 346 -28.81 -15.14 -0.07
N ASN A 347 -29.14 -15.10 -1.36
CA ASN A 347 -28.14 -15.23 -2.41
C ASN A 347 -27.25 -13.96 -2.37
N TYR A 348 -25.94 -14.13 -2.20
CA TYR A 348 -24.89 -13.10 -2.38
C TYR A 348 -24.69 -12.01 -1.30
N THR A 349 -25.21 -12.17 -0.07
CA THR A 349 -24.88 -11.23 1.02
C THR A 349 -23.58 -11.61 1.73
N VAL A 350 -22.62 -10.68 1.82
CA VAL A 350 -21.45 -10.84 2.69
C VAL A 350 -21.71 -10.16 4.02
N SER A 351 -21.50 -10.89 5.11
CA SER A 351 -21.82 -10.45 6.46
C SER A 351 -20.57 -10.03 7.25
N TYR A 352 -20.67 -8.91 7.96
CA TYR A 352 -19.62 -8.38 8.83
C TYR A 352 -20.16 -7.99 10.20
N GLU A 353 -19.27 -7.87 11.18
CA GLU A 353 -19.53 -7.26 12.47
C GLU A 353 -18.81 -5.90 12.52
N TYR A 354 -19.53 -4.85 12.93
CA TYR A 354 -18.96 -3.52 13.11
C TYR A 354 -18.11 -3.45 14.39
N LYS A 355 -16.86 -3.06 14.23
CA LYS A 355 -15.88 -2.88 15.32
C LYS A 355 -15.36 -1.44 15.43
N GLY A 356 -15.88 -0.53 14.59
CA GLY A 356 -15.48 0.88 14.58
C GLY A 356 -15.93 1.68 15.81
N LYS A 357 -15.48 2.94 15.88
CA LYS A 357 -15.80 3.88 16.96
C LYS A 357 -17.29 4.29 16.95
N GLY A 358 -17.78 4.83 18.05
CA GLY A 358 -19.15 5.35 18.16
C GLY A 358 -20.18 4.34 18.68
N ASN A 359 -19.79 3.09 18.95
CA ASN A 359 -20.69 2.08 19.54
C ASN A 359 -20.92 2.21 21.06
N SER A 360 -20.42 3.29 21.67
CA SER A 360 -20.70 3.65 23.06
C SER A 360 -22.13 4.15 23.19
N ASN A 361 -22.89 3.55 24.11
CA ASN A 361 -24.15 4.10 24.57
C ASN A 361 -23.82 5.36 25.38
N GLU A 362 -23.94 6.53 24.75
CA GLU A 362 -24.29 7.77 25.47
C GLU A 362 -25.77 8.03 25.32
#